data_AF-H2YMA1-F1
#
_entry.id   AF-H2YMA1-F1
#
_cell.length_a   1.000
_cell.length_b   1.000
_cell.length_c   1.000
_cell.angle_alpha   90.00
_cell.angle_beta   90.00
_cell.angle_gamma   90.00
#
_symmetry.space_group_name_H-M   'P 1'
#
loop_
_entity.id
_entity.type
_entity.pdbx_description
1 polymer ?
#
loop_
_entity_poly.entity_id
_entity_poly.type
_entity_poly.pdbx_seq_one_letter_code
_entity_poly.pdbx_strand_id
1 'polypeptide(L)'
;MYDVPSLLMQLRSYAECKTMQECESAMTRLTSHPAWEANKKLQHWFNTTWLRSKEKWVWAYRPNTIQILINMRNGVELQTQQFQHEMLMNQRQLTIGEMSSLLVDEFLPQLYNRYIECNVMSRTETVECLNDIPEYLRNRPHEFTLHCLQNMLVARDIPHAGIKKVDEKTYRVNSLCGLPAFIVFIGSDSEFPSCQCHVWTSTWWPCPHLLALCEHKVIQWHQLSSLYRSLSFTKIDLGLMGKVDSRKYINLHSDLPHESEKPHKPTQVKLQNLNSSIDNLNKTTNAFKETSDHWEIMIFEE
;
A
#
# COMPACT_ATOMS: atom_id res chain seq x y z
N MET A 1 -20.29 28.53 -15.31
CA MET A 1 -18.98 27.87 -15.22
C MET A 1 -19.24 26.38 -15.20
N TYR A 2 -18.69 25.61 -16.13
CA TYR A 2 -18.84 24.15 -16.08
C TYR A 2 -18.11 23.62 -14.84
N ASP A 3 -18.69 22.63 -14.15
CA ASP A 3 -18.12 22.02 -12.95
C ASP A 3 -16.88 21.19 -13.32
N VAL A 4 -15.71 21.84 -13.32
CA VAL A 4 -14.41 21.23 -13.63
C VAL A 4 -14.04 20.13 -12.62
N PRO A 5 -14.26 20.30 -11.30
CA PRO A 5 -14.07 19.22 -10.32
C PRO A 5 -14.84 17.94 -10.66
N SER A 6 -16.12 18.06 -11.03
CA SER A 6 -16.94 16.89 -11.42
C SER A 6 -16.37 16.16 -12.64
N LEU A 7 -15.91 16.90 -13.66
CA LEU A 7 -15.26 16.30 -14.83
C LEU A 7 -13.99 15.55 -14.42
N LEU A 8 -13.14 16.14 -13.58
CA LEU A 8 -11.91 15.50 -13.10
C LEU A 8 -12.19 14.21 -12.32
N MET A 9 -13.26 14.19 -11.50
CA MET A 9 -13.69 12.97 -10.81
C MET A 9 -14.11 11.87 -11.79
N GLN A 10 -14.82 12.21 -12.87
CA GLN A 10 -15.20 11.24 -13.90
C GLN A 10 -13.99 10.69 -14.65
N LEU A 11 -12.96 11.51 -14.87
CA LEU A 11 -11.70 11.08 -15.47
C LEU A 11 -10.91 10.12 -14.60
N ARG A 12 -10.83 10.42 -13.30
CA ARG A 12 -10.24 9.50 -12.32
C ARG A 12 -11.02 8.18 -12.27
N SER A 13 -12.35 8.26 -12.22
CA SER A 13 -13.21 7.08 -12.26
C SER A 13 -12.99 6.21 -13.50
N TYR A 14 -12.78 6.80 -14.68
CA TYR A 14 -12.44 6.04 -15.89
C TYR A 14 -11.06 5.38 -15.78
N ALA A 15 -10.05 6.09 -15.29
CA ALA A 15 -8.71 5.54 -15.13
C ALA A 15 -8.66 4.38 -14.12
N GLU A 16 -9.48 4.43 -13.07
CA GLU A 16 -9.55 3.42 -12.01
C GLU A 16 -10.47 2.22 -12.35
N CYS A 17 -11.07 2.19 -13.53
CA CYS A 17 -11.90 1.07 -13.97
C CYS A 17 -11.07 -0.23 -14.02
N LYS A 18 -11.60 -1.28 -13.38
CA LYS A 18 -10.92 -2.58 -13.24
C LYS A 18 -11.31 -3.58 -14.32
N THR A 19 -12.43 -3.35 -15.00
CA THR A 19 -12.93 -4.21 -16.07
C THR A 19 -13.23 -3.41 -17.33
N MET A 20 -13.25 -4.08 -18.48
CA MET A 20 -13.62 -3.44 -19.76
C MET A 20 -15.06 -2.92 -19.73
N GLN A 21 -15.97 -3.63 -19.07
CA GLN A 21 -17.37 -3.20 -18.91
C GLN A 21 -17.51 -1.93 -18.06
N GLU A 22 -16.71 -1.81 -16.99
CA GLU A 22 -16.63 -0.58 -16.20
C GLU A 22 -16.11 0.58 -17.04
N CYS A 23 -15.09 0.35 -17.87
CA CYS A 23 -14.53 1.36 -18.76
C CYS A 23 -15.57 1.88 -19.75
N GLU A 24 -16.35 0.99 -20.38
CA GLU A 24 -17.43 1.37 -21.30
C GLU A 24 -18.48 2.22 -20.59
N SER A 25 -18.93 1.78 -19.41
CA SER A 25 -19.92 2.51 -18.61
C SER A 25 -19.42 3.89 -18.16
N ALA A 26 -18.16 3.97 -17.74
CA ALA A 26 -17.51 5.23 -17.36
C ALA A 26 -17.32 6.17 -18.56
N MET A 27 -17.04 5.62 -19.75
CA MET A 27 -16.93 6.41 -20.98
C MET A 27 -18.27 7.06 -21.33
N THR A 28 -19.37 6.29 -21.26
CA THR A 28 -20.70 6.84 -21.52
C THR A 28 -21.00 8.01 -20.59
N ARG A 29 -20.73 7.86 -19.28
CA ARG A 29 -20.90 8.95 -18.30
C ARG A 29 -20.07 10.18 -18.65
N LEU A 30 -18.80 9.98 -19.00
CA LEU A 30 -17.89 11.07 -19.36
C LEU A 30 -18.39 11.83 -20.60
N THR A 31 -18.87 11.11 -21.62
CA THR A 31 -19.36 11.72 -22.85
C THR A 31 -20.67 12.48 -22.68
N SER A 32 -21.47 12.12 -21.68
CA SER A 32 -22.71 12.83 -21.33
C SER A 32 -22.48 14.04 -20.42
N HIS A 33 -21.24 14.36 -20.05
CA HIS A 33 -20.96 15.50 -19.19
C HIS A 33 -21.14 16.83 -19.93
N PRO A 34 -21.79 17.86 -19.35
CA PRO A 34 -22.04 19.14 -20.03
C PRO A 34 -20.75 19.84 -20.51
N ALA A 35 -19.66 19.72 -19.75
CA ALA A 35 -18.36 20.28 -20.13
C ALA A 35 -17.73 19.55 -21.33
N TRP A 36 -18.03 18.26 -21.47
CA TRP A 36 -17.58 17.45 -22.59
C TRP A 36 -18.31 17.88 -23.87
N GLU A 37 -19.64 17.95 -23.82
CA GLU A 37 -20.47 18.33 -24.98
C GLU A 37 -20.17 19.75 -25.48
N ALA A 38 -19.94 20.69 -24.56
CA ALA A 38 -19.71 22.09 -24.89
C ALA A 38 -18.33 22.36 -25.53
N ASN A 39 -17.31 21.54 -25.25
CA ASN A 39 -15.92 21.86 -25.60
C ASN A 39 -15.32 20.91 -26.65
N LYS A 40 -15.36 21.32 -27.92
CA LYS A 40 -14.78 20.55 -29.05
C LYS A 40 -13.27 20.37 -28.95
N LYS A 41 -12.53 21.32 -28.36
CA LYS A 41 -11.07 21.18 -28.16
C LYS A 41 -10.76 20.07 -27.15
N LEU A 42 -11.53 20.02 -26.07
CA LEU A 42 -11.43 18.97 -25.06
C LEU A 42 -11.69 17.59 -25.68
N GLN A 43 -12.79 17.44 -26.44
CA GLN A 43 -13.10 16.18 -27.14
C GLN A 43 -11.96 15.76 -28.09
N HIS A 44 -11.41 16.71 -28.84
CA HIS A 44 -10.32 16.44 -29.77
C HIS A 44 -9.05 15.97 -29.05
N TRP A 45 -8.64 16.67 -27.99
CA TRP A 45 -7.48 16.27 -27.18
C TRP A 45 -7.70 14.89 -26.54
N PHE A 46 -8.90 14.64 -26.02
CA PHE A 46 -9.25 13.35 -25.43
C PHE A 46 -9.11 12.20 -26.42
N ASN A 47 -9.68 12.35 -27.62
CA ASN A 47 -9.66 11.28 -28.61
C ASN A 47 -8.26 11.05 -29.20
N THR A 48 -7.47 12.11 -29.39
CA THR A 48 -6.16 12.02 -30.06
C THR A 48 -5.01 11.71 -29.11
N THR A 49 -5.09 12.14 -27.85
CA THR A 49 -3.99 12.08 -26.89
C THR A 49 -4.31 11.14 -25.75
N TRP A 50 -5.40 11.42 -25.02
CA TRP A 50 -5.77 10.66 -23.83
C TRP A 50 -6.20 9.24 -24.22
N LEU A 51 -7.36 9.05 -24.84
CA LEU A 51 -7.88 7.72 -25.18
C LEU A 51 -6.96 6.89 -26.07
N ARG A 52 -6.12 7.54 -26.89
CA ARG A 52 -5.08 6.87 -27.70
C ARG A 52 -4.09 6.05 -26.86
N SER A 53 -3.79 6.51 -25.64
CA SER A 53 -2.85 5.85 -24.73
C SER A 53 -3.54 5.29 -23.49
N LYS A 54 -4.87 5.04 -23.53
CA LYS A 54 -5.66 4.57 -22.39
C LYS A 54 -5.07 3.34 -21.69
N GLU A 55 -4.45 2.44 -22.45
CA GLU A 55 -3.82 1.22 -21.93
C GLU A 55 -2.68 1.49 -20.92
N LYS A 56 -2.11 2.71 -20.92
CA LYS A 56 -1.02 3.09 -20.01
C LYS A 56 -1.50 3.45 -18.60
N TRP A 57 -2.71 4.01 -18.45
CA TRP A 57 -3.21 4.51 -17.16
C TRP A 57 -4.51 3.89 -16.70
N VAL A 58 -5.29 3.30 -17.60
CA VAL A 58 -6.51 2.58 -17.22
C VAL A 58 -6.15 1.24 -16.58
N TRP A 59 -6.66 1.00 -15.38
CA TRP A 59 -6.32 -0.17 -14.58
C TRP A 59 -6.74 -1.49 -15.24
N ALA A 60 -7.85 -1.50 -15.99
CA ALA A 60 -8.33 -2.68 -16.70
C ALA A 60 -7.34 -3.27 -17.72
N TYR A 61 -6.38 -2.49 -18.23
CA TYR A 61 -5.38 -2.94 -19.21
C TYR A 61 -4.06 -3.39 -18.57
N ARG A 62 -3.87 -3.18 -17.26
CA ARG A 62 -2.61 -3.45 -16.58
C ARG A 62 -2.56 -4.92 -16.11
N PRO A 63 -1.48 -5.66 -16.42
CA PRO A 63 -1.24 -6.96 -15.80
C PRO A 63 -1.18 -6.82 -14.27
N ASN A 64 -1.73 -7.80 -13.55
CA ASN A 64 -1.76 -7.80 -12.08
C ASN A 64 -0.37 -7.58 -11.45
N THR A 65 0.70 -8.12 -12.04
CA THR A 65 2.07 -7.90 -11.56
C THR A 65 2.47 -6.42 -11.56
N ILE A 66 2.14 -5.70 -12.64
CA ILE A 66 2.43 -4.27 -12.77
C ILE A 66 1.49 -3.46 -11.86
N GLN A 67 0.22 -3.85 -11.78
CA GLN A 67 -0.77 -3.22 -10.91
C GLN A 67 -0.36 -3.31 -9.43
N ILE A 68 0.11 -4.48 -9.00
CA ILE A 68 0.65 -4.70 -7.65
C ILE A 68 1.86 -3.76 -7.45
N LEU A 69 2.85 -3.77 -8.34
CA LEU A 69 4.05 -2.94 -8.18
C LEU A 69 3.75 -1.44 -8.12
N ILE A 70 2.80 -0.95 -8.92
CA ILE A 70 2.44 0.48 -8.97
C ILE A 70 1.55 0.88 -7.79
N ASN A 71 0.52 0.09 -7.49
CA ASN A 71 -0.53 0.48 -6.55
C ASN A 71 -0.19 0.16 -5.09
N MET A 72 0.79 -0.70 -4.83
CA MET A 72 1.10 -1.21 -3.50
C MET A 72 1.44 -0.17 -2.43
N ARG A 73 1.68 1.08 -2.82
CA ARG A 73 1.82 2.19 -1.87
C ARG A 73 1.92 3.56 -2.56
N ASN A 74 1.05 3.88 -3.52
CA ASN A 74 1.20 5.11 -4.34
C ASN A 74 2.65 5.27 -4.79
N GLY A 75 3.25 4.21 -5.34
CA GLY A 75 4.70 3.99 -5.23
C GLY A 75 5.52 5.12 -5.84
N VAL A 76 5.06 5.69 -6.95
CA VAL A 76 5.73 6.81 -7.62
C VAL A 76 5.48 8.11 -6.88
N GLU A 77 4.24 8.36 -6.44
CA GLU A 77 3.84 9.58 -5.75
C GLU A 77 4.51 9.68 -4.38
N LEU A 78 4.57 8.58 -3.62
CA LEU A 78 5.26 8.51 -2.34
C LEU A 78 6.78 8.64 -2.53
N GLN A 79 7.38 7.98 -3.53
CA GLN A 79 8.80 8.16 -3.84
C GLN A 79 9.11 9.60 -4.27
N THR A 80 8.21 10.22 -5.03
CA THR A 80 8.32 11.63 -5.45
C THR A 80 8.22 12.54 -4.24
N GLN A 81 7.28 12.29 -3.33
CA GLN A 81 7.14 13.06 -2.09
C GLN A 81 8.36 12.90 -1.18
N GLN A 82 8.84 11.67 -0.99
CA GLN A 82 10.05 11.41 -0.19
C GLN A 82 11.25 12.14 -0.78
N PHE A 83 11.48 12.04 -2.09
CA PHE A 83 12.57 12.74 -2.75
C PHE A 83 12.43 14.26 -2.64
N GLN A 84 11.24 14.79 -2.89
CA GLN A 84 10.97 16.23 -2.80
C GLN A 84 11.14 16.77 -1.39
N HIS A 85 10.62 16.07 -0.38
CA HIS A 85 10.53 16.57 0.99
C HIS A 85 11.80 16.28 1.82
N GLU A 86 12.48 15.16 1.59
CA GLU A 86 13.68 14.79 2.34
C GLU A 86 14.95 15.42 1.74
N MET A 87 15.04 15.57 0.41
CA MET A 87 16.28 16.03 -0.25
C MET A 87 16.15 17.41 -0.91
N LEU A 88 15.08 17.65 -1.67
CA LEU A 88 14.99 18.86 -2.51
C LEU A 88 14.50 20.12 -1.79
N MET A 89 13.76 19.99 -0.69
CA MET A 89 13.25 21.16 0.06
C MET A 89 14.38 22.10 0.49
N ASN A 90 15.57 21.56 0.75
CA ASN A 90 16.75 22.31 1.17
C ASN A 90 17.72 22.67 0.02
N GLN A 91 17.43 22.24 -1.22
CA GLN A 91 18.37 22.33 -2.35
C GLN A 91 17.68 22.82 -3.64
N ARG A 92 16.89 23.90 -3.53
CA ARG A 92 16.03 24.44 -4.61
C ARG A 92 16.76 25.04 -5.83
N GLN A 93 18.09 25.15 -5.81
CA GLN A 93 18.88 25.81 -6.88
C GLN A 93 19.84 24.87 -7.62
N LEU A 94 19.73 23.56 -7.42
CA LEU A 94 20.62 22.61 -8.11
C LEU A 94 20.32 22.54 -9.60
N THR A 95 21.39 22.50 -10.40
CA THR A 95 21.32 22.11 -11.81
C THR A 95 20.92 20.63 -11.93
N ILE A 96 20.46 20.22 -13.12
CA ILE A 96 20.10 18.81 -13.38
C ILE A 96 21.30 17.87 -13.13
N GLY A 97 22.53 18.30 -13.43
CA GLY A 97 23.73 17.51 -13.18
C GLY A 97 24.01 17.30 -11.69
N GLU A 98 23.82 18.35 -10.89
CA GLU A 98 23.96 18.28 -9.43
C GLU A 98 22.84 17.45 -8.80
N MET A 99 21.59 17.59 -9.28
CA MET A 99 20.48 16.72 -8.86
C MET A 99 20.73 15.25 -9.19
N SER A 100 21.29 14.96 -10.37
CA SER A 100 21.65 13.60 -10.75
C SER A 100 22.75 13.03 -9.85
N SER A 101 23.73 13.85 -9.48
CA SER A 101 24.82 13.45 -8.58
C SER A 101 24.26 13.19 -7.17
N LEU A 102 23.43 14.09 -6.64
CA LEU A 102 22.74 13.91 -5.35
C LEU A 102 21.91 12.62 -5.32
N LEU A 103 21.18 12.32 -6.41
CA LEU A 103 20.40 11.10 -6.51
C LEU A 103 21.26 9.83 -6.42
N VAL A 104 22.37 9.80 -7.16
CA VAL A 104 23.22 8.61 -7.28
C VAL A 104 24.14 8.44 -6.08
N ASP A 105 24.71 9.53 -5.57
CA ASP A 105 25.76 9.51 -4.56
C ASP A 105 25.20 9.55 -3.13
N GLU A 106 24.02 10.13 -2.92
CA GLU A 106 23.42 10.29 -1.59
C GLU A 106 22.08 9.58 -1.46
N PHE A 107 21.08 9.93 -2.28
CA PHE A 107 19.70 9.48 -2.07
C PHE A 107 19.53 7.97 -2.24
N LEU A 108 19.98 7.40 -3.37
CA LEU A 108 19.85 5.96 -3.62
C LEU A 108 20.64 5.12 -2.61
N PRO A 109 21.89 5.46 -2.23
CA PRO A 109 22.60 4.79 -1.16
C PRO A 109 21.89 4.88 0.20
N GLN A 110 21.32 6.03 0.56
CA GLN A 110 20.53 6.19 1.79
C GLN A 110 19.28 5.31 1.79
N LEU A 111 18.52 5.30 0.69
CA LEU A 111 17.37 4.42 0.53
C LEU A 111 17.76 2.95 0.62
N TYR A 112 18.90 2.57 0.05
CA TYR A 112 19.42 1.22 0.12
C TYR A 112 19.79 0.81 1.56
N ASN A 113 20.47 1.67 2.30
CA ASN A 113 20.78 1.43 3.71
C ASN A 113 19.50 1.30 4.55
N ARG A 114 18.54 2.22 4.37
CA ARG A 114 17.23 2.15 5.03
C ARG A 114 16.49 0.86 4.70
N TYR A 115 16.56 0.41 3.45
CA TYR A 115 16.00 -0.88 3.05
C TYR A 115 16.64 -2.05 3.80
N ILE A 116 17.98 -2.08 3.92
CA ILE A 116 18.68 -3.10 4.70
C ILE A 116 18.25 -3.04 6.17
N GLU A 117 18.23 -1.86 6.79
CA GLU A 117 17.82 -1.65 8.17
C GLU A 117 16.41 -2.16 8.44
N CYS A 118 15.45 -1.82 7.58
CA CYS A 118 14.08 -2.31 7.70
C CYS A 118 14.00 -3.85 7.61
N ASN A 119 14.82 -4.49 6.76
CA ASN A 119 14.90 -5.95 6.68
C ASN A 119 15.50 -6.57 7.96
N VAL A 120 16.53 -5.93 8.55
CA VAL A 120 17.13 -6.34 9.82
C VAL A 120 16.12 -6.22 10.96
N MET A 121 15.49 -5.05 11.12
CA MET A 121 14.52 -4.78 12.17
C MET A 121 13.33 -5.74 12.11
N SER A 122 12.76 -5.93 10.91
CA SER A 122 11.64 -6.87 10.71
C SER A 122 11.98 -8.28 11.18
N ARG A 123 13.22 -8.72 10.99
CA ARG A 123 13.69 -10.02 11.48
C ARG A 123 13.79 -10.05 13.01
N THR A 124 14.39 -9.03 13.61
CA THR A 124 14.60 -8.95 15.07
C THR A 124 13.29 -8.86 15.84
N GLU A 125 12.38 -7.96 15.43
CA GLU A 125 11.08 -7.77 16.10
C GLU A 125 10.18 -9.01 16.00
N THR A 126 10.26 -9.73 14.87
CA THR A 126 9.56 -11.02 14.73
C THR A 126 10.08 -12.02 15.78
N VAL A 127 11.39 -12.03 16.06
CA VAL A 127 12.00 -12.94 17.06
C VAL A 127 11.51 -12.63 18.48
N GLU A 128 11.33 -11.37 18.81
CA GLU A 128 10.86 -10.94 20.14
C GLU A 128 9.38 -11.28 20.40
N CYS A 129 8.56 -11.33 19.33
CA CYS A 129 7.12 -11.58 19.40
C CYS A 129 6.70 -13.00 18.94
N LEU A 130 7.64 -13.96 18.84
CA LEU A 130 7.41 -15.29 18.21
C LEU A 130 6.21 -16.09 18.74
N ASN A 131 5.82 -15.87 20.00
CA ASN A 131 4.80 -16.68 20.67
C ASN A 131 3.36 -16.35 20.23
N ASP A 132 3.10 -15.13 19.73
CA ASP A 132 1.74 -14.67 19.36
C ASP A 132 1.53 -14.56 17.84
N ILE A 133 2.57 -14.80 17.03
CA ILE A 133 2.53 -14.64 15.58
C ILE A 133 2.40 -16.01 14.88
N PRO A 134 1.38 -16.21 14.02
CA PRO A 134 1.23 -17.43 13.22
C PRO A 134 2.48 -17.75 12.42
N GLU A 135 2.80 -19.04 12.30
CA GLU A 135 4.03 -19.51 11.66
C GLU A 135 4.19 -18.96 10.24
N TYR A 136 3.08 -18.88 9.49
CA TYR A 136 3.10 -18.35 8.14
C TYR A 136 3.36 -16.85 8.06
N LEU A 137 3.34 -16.08 9.15
CA LEU A 137 3.71 -14.65 9.17
C LEU A 137 5.10 -14.39 9.75
N ARG A 138 5.78 -15.43 10.27
CA ARG A 138 7.13 -15.29 10.78
C ARG A 138 8.10 -14.96 9.65
N ASN A 139 9.10 -14.13 9.95
CA ASN A 139 10.17 -13.70 9.04
C ASN A 139 9.63 -12.98 7.79
N ARG A 140 8.64 -12.10 8.00
CA ARG A 140 8.09 -11.22 6.97
C ARG A 140 8.34 -9.75 7.33
N PRO A 141 8.28 -8.83 6.35
CA PRO A 141 8.45 -7.40 6.62
C PRO A 141 7.49 -6.92 7.71
N HIS A 142 7.96 -6.03 8.60
CA HIS A 142 7.23 -5.57 9.78
C HIS A 142 5.83 -5.05 9.44
N GLU A 143 5.75 -4.10 8.50
CA GLU A 143 4.49 -3.48 8.07
C GLU A 143 3.48 -4.50 7.55
N PHE A 144 3.96 -5.49 6.79
CA PHE A 144 3.13 -6.58 6.27
C PHE A 144 2.58 -7.45 7.41
N THR A 145 3.45 -7.81 8.36
CA THR A 145 3.08 -8.61 9.53
C THR A 145 2.07 -7.85 10.40
N LEU A 146 2.32 -6.58 10.68
CA LEU A 146 1.43 -5.72 11.47
C LEU A 146 0.04 -5.61 10.82
N HIS A 147 -0.01 -5.35 9.51
CA HIS A 147 -1.26 -5.33 8.76
C HIS A 147 -2.02 -6.65 8.88
N CYS A 148 -1.32 -7.78 8.72
CA CYS A 148 -1.95 -9.09 8.83
C CYS A 148 -2.51 -9.33 10.24
N LEU A 149 -1.76 -9.00 11.29
CA LEU A 149 -2.21 -9.14 12.68
C LEU A 149 -3.43 -8.26 12.99
N GLN A 150 -3.46 -7.02 12.51
CA GLN A 150 -4.61 -6.12 12.66
C GLN A 150 -5.87 -6.68 11.97
N ASN A 151 -5.73 -7.12 10.71
CA ASN A 151 -6.85 -7.67 9.95
C ASN A 151 -7.26 -9.07 10.43
N MET A 152 -6.40 -9.77 11.16
CA MET A 152 -6.69 -11.06 11.76
C MET A 152 -7.70 -10.97 12.91
N LEU A 153 -7.71 -9.87 13.65
CA LEU A 153 -8.73 -9.62 14.67
C LEU A 153 -10.14 -9.65 14.04
N VAL A 154 -10.29 -8.96 12.92
CA VAL A 154 -11.54 -8.93 12.13
C VAL A 154 -11.81 -10.30 11.49
N ALA A 155 -10.77 -11.00 11.04
CA ALA A 155 -10.91 -12.33 10.44
C ALA A 155 -11.46 -13.38 11.42
N ARG A 156 -11.10 -13.28 12.70
CA ARG A 156 -11.58 -14.18 13.77
C ARG A 156 -13.06 -14.01 14.07
N ASP A 157 -13.59 -12.80 13.90
CA ASP A 157 -15.00 -12.51 14.10
C ASP A 157 -15.88 -13.09 12.97
N ILE A 158 -15.28 -13.42 11.81
CA ILE A 158 -16.01 -14.09 10.72
C ILE A 158 -16.23 -15.55 11.13
N PRO A 159 -17.47 -16.01 11.34
CA PRO A 159 -17.72 -17.37 11.77
C PRO A 159 -17.39 -18.37 10.65
N HIS A 160 -16.94 -19.57 11.02
CA HIS A 160 -16.67 -20.65 10.05
C HIS A 160 -17.88 -20.96 9.15
N ALA A 161 -19.11 -20.90 9.68
CA ALA A 161 -20.34 -21.07 8.91
C ALA A 161 -20.56 -19.98 7.82
N GLY A 162 -19.88 -18.85 7.95
CA GLY A 162 -19.86 -17.76 6.97
C GLY A 162 -18.89 -17.98 5.81
N ILE A 163 -18.12 -19.08 5.82
CA ILE A 163 -17.20 -19.46 4.75
C ILE A 163 -17.83 -20.61 3.97
N LYS A 164 -18.05 -20.41 2.68
CA LYS A 164 -18.60 -21.44 1.78
C LYS A 164 -17.66 -21.65 0.61
N LYS A 165 -17.25 -22.88 0.38
CA LYS A 165 -16.49 -23.25 -0.81
C LYS A 165 -17.40 -23.16 -2.04
N VAL A 166 -16.99 -22.40 -3.04
CA VAL A 166 -17.70 -22.26 -4.33
C VAL A 166 -17.08 -23.21 -5.35
N ASP A 167 -15.75 -23.25 -5.38
CA ASP A 167 -14.95 -24.09 -6.28
C ASP A 167 -13.67 -24.54 -5.55
N GLU A 168 -12.82 -25.36 -6.18
CA GLU A 168 -11.57 -25.87 -5.61
C GLU A 168 -10.70 -24.77 -5.00
N LYS A 169 -10.62 -23.62 -5.66
CA LYS A 169 -9.76 -22.47 -5.31
C LYS A 169 -10.53 -21.20 -4.96
N THR A 170 -11.87 -21.27 -4.92
CA THR A 170 -12.73 -20.09 -4.76
C THR A 170 -13.68 -20.27 -3.59
N TYR A 171 -13.75 -19.25 -2.75
CA TYR A 171 -14.52 -19.25 -1.51
C TYR A 171 -15.39 -18.00 -1.46
N ARG A 172 -16.60 -18.17 -0.96
CA ARG A 172 -17.51 -17.08 -0.60
C ARG A 172 -17.39 -16.87 0.91
N VAL A 173 -16.96 -15.68 1.30
CA VAL A 173 -16.74 -15.32 2.70
C VAL A 173 -17.69 -14.20 3.07
N ASN A 174 -18.52 -14.42 4.08
CA ASN A 174 -19.44 -13.40 4.56
C ASN A 174 -18.69 -12.22 5.17
N SER A 175 -19.19 -11.02 4.93
CA SER A 175 -18.74 -9.84 5.64
C SER A 175 -19.35 -9.83 7.04
N LEU A 176 -18.65 -9.16 7.96
CA LEU A 176 -19.24 -8.69 9.20
C LEU A 176 -20.27 -7.59 8.88
N CYS A 177 -21.28 -7.45 9.74
CA CYS A 177 -22.25 -6.35 9.71
C CYS A 177 -23.24 -6.33 8.51
N GLY A 178 -23.69 -7.49 8.02
CA GLY A 178 -24.81 -7.57 7.05
C GLY A 178 -24.49 -7.11 5.63
N LEU A 179 -23.22 -6.79 5.35
CA LEU A 179 -22.71 -6.51 4.01
C LEU A 179 -22.70 -7.78 3.14
N PRO A 180 -22.70 -7.63 1.79
CA PRO A 180 -22.67 -8.76 0.88
C PRO A 180 -21.41 -9.61 1.11
N ALA A 181 -21.56 -10.92 0.90
CA ALA A 181 -20.44 -11.83 0.93
C ALA A 181 -19.47 -11.52 -0.22
N PHE A 182 -18.18 -11.64 0.06
CA PHE A 182 -17.11 -11.42 -0.92
C PHE A 182 -16.62 -12.74 -1.49
N ILE A 183 -16.28 -12.73 -2.78
CA ILE A 183 -15.58 -13.85 -3.41
C ILE A 183 -14.07 -13.68 -3.19
N VAL A 184 -13.45 -14.75 -2.69
CA VAL A 184 -12.01 -14.88 -2.46
C VAL A 184 -11.50 -16.01 -3.33
N PHE A 185 -10.56 -15.70 -4.21
CA PHE A 185 -9.82 -16.68 -5.01
C PHE A 185 -8.41 -16.80 -4.45
N ILE A 186 -7.93 -18.02 -4.18
CA ILE A 186 -6.62 -18.25 -3.55
C ILE A 186 -5.45 -18.21 -4.55
N GLY A 187 -5.75 -18.07 -5.84
CA GLY A 187 -4.77 -18.02 -6.91
C GLY A 187 -4.42 -19.40 -7.47
N SER A 188 -3.72 -19.40 -8.60
CA SER A 188 -3.23 -20.58 -9.31
C SER A 188 -1.73 -20.43 -9.59
N ASP A 189 -1.12 -21.37 -10.32
CA ASP A 189 0.27 -21.25 -10.72
C ASP A 189 0.50 -20.11 -11.72
N SER A 190 -0.57 -19.68 -12.41
CA SER A 190 -0.56 -18.59 -13.40
C SER A 190 -1.27 -17.32 -12.93
N GLU A 191 -2.00 -17.35 -11.81
CA GLU A 191 -2.84 -16.23 -11.37
C GLU A 191 -2.62 -15.90 -9.90
N PHE A 192 -2.59 -14.59 -9.60
CA PHE A 192 -2.56 -14.09 -8.24
C PHE A 192 -3.88 -14.40 -7.49
N PRO A 193 -3.84 -14.49 -6.15
CA PRO A 193 -5.04 -14.48 -5.35
C PRO A 193 -5.82 -13.19 -5.60
N SER A 194 -7.11 -13.20 -5.30
CA SER A 194 -7.93 -12.01 -5.41
C SER A 194 -9.06 -12.01 -4.38
N CYS A 195 -9.48 -10.82 -3.98
CA CYS A 195 -10.68 -10.62 -3.20
C CYS A 195 -11.39 -9.34 -3.66
N GLN A 196 -12.72 -9.36 -3.65
CA GLN A 196 -13.56 -8.24 -4.07
C GLN A 196 -13.64 -7.10 -3.03
N CYS A 197 -13.09 -7.29 -1.82
CA CYS A 197 -13.16 -6.28 -0.77
C CYS A 197 -12.20 -5.10 -1.02
N HIS A 198 -12.54 -3.94 -0.47
CA HIS A 198 -11.75 -2.72 -0.64
C HIS A 198 -10.29 -2.91 -0.20
N VAL A 199 -10.06 -3.47 0.99
CA VAL A 199 -8.71 -3.71 1.55
C VAL A 199 -7.81 -4.44 0.55
N TRP A 200 -8.31 -5.52 -0.06
CA TRP A 200 -7.55 -6.25 -1.06
C TRP A 200 -7.28 -5.40 -2.29
N THR A 201 -8.31 -4.74 -2.82
CA THR A 201 -8.18 -4.00 -4.07
C THR A 201 -7.33 -2.73 -3.96
N SER A 202 -7.17 -2.17 -2.75
CA SER A 202 -6.33 -1.00 -2.49
C SER A 202 -4.90 -1.38 -2.12
N THR A 203 -4.74 -2.39 -1.26
CA THR A 203 -3.42 -2.73 -0.69
C THR A 203 -2.78 -3.96 -1.28
N TRP A 204 -3.51 -4.86 -1.95
CA TRP A 204 -3.03 -6.19 -2.35
C TRP A 204 -2.43 -7.04 -1.20
N TRP A 205 -2.57 -6.60 0.05
CA TRP A 205 -2.18 -7.33 1.24
C TRP A 205 -3.32 -8.23 1.69
N PRO A 206 -3.04 -9.27 2.50
CA PRO A 206 -4.07 -10.17 3.00
C PRO A 206 -5.18 -9.38 3.69
N CYS A 207 -6.38 -9.47 3.15
CA CYS A 207 -7.56 -8.85 3.74
C CYS A 207 -8.17 -9.77 4.81
N PRO A 208 -9.12 -9.28 5.64
CA PRO A 208 -9.78 -10.10 6.65
C PRO A 208 -10.39 -11.39 6.09
N HIS A 209 -10.94 -11.33 4.87
CA HIS A 209 -11.56 -12.50 4.22
C HIS A 209 -10.55 -13.59 3.85
N LEU A 210 -9.38 -13.21 3.33
CA LEU A 210 -8.31 -14.17 3.01
C LEU A 210 -7.71 -14.75 4.28
N LEU A 211 -7.49 -13.91 5.29
CA LEU A 211 -6.97 -14.34 6.59
C LEU A 211 -7.96 -15.25 7.31
N ALA A 212 -9.27 -15.04 7.19
CA ALA A 212 -10.27 -15.93 7.77
C ALA A 212 -10.17 -17.36 7.22
N LEU A 213 -9.87 -17.53 5.93
CA LEU A 213 -9.62 -18.86 5.36
C LEU A 213 -8.42 -19.56 6.03
N CYS A 214 -7.38 -18.79 6.40
CA CYS A 214 -6.19 -19.30 7.07
C CYS A 214 -6.45 -19.58 8.56
N GLU A 215 -7.09 -18.66 9.28
CA GLU A 215 -7.40 -18.79 10.71
C GLU A 215 -8.31 -19.98 10.99
N HIS A 216 -9.34 -20.18 10.15
CA HIS A 216 -10.24 -21.32 10.25
C HIS A 216 -9.68 -22.62 9.63
N LYS A 217 -8.41 -22.61 9.20
CA LYS A 217 -7.72 -23.76 8.60
C LYS A 217 -8.43 -24.36 7.39
N VAL A 218 -9.24 -23.56 6.69
CA VAL A 218 -9.88 -23.94 5.42
C VAL A 218 -8.82 -24.08 4.33
N ILE A 219 -7.82 -23.20 4.38
CA ILE A 219 -6.61 -23.28 3.56
C ILE A 219 -5.37 -23.11 4.44
N GLN A 220 -4.24 -23.57 3.95
CA GLN A 220 -2.92 -23.27 4.48
C GLN A 220 -2.24 -22.22 3.60
N TRP A 221 -1.39 -21.39 4.19
CA TRP A 221 -0.71 -20.31 3.47
C TRP A 221 0.04 -20.80 2.22
N HIS A 222 0.63 -22.00 2.27
CA HIS A 222 1.37 -22.56 1.12
C HIS A 222 0.49 -22.90 -0.08
N GLN A 223 -0.83 -23.01 0.10
CA GLN A 223 -1.79 -23.24 -0.98
C GLN A 223 -2.11 -21.97 -1.77
N LEU A 224 -1.72 -20.78 -1.27
CA LEU A 224 -1.77 -19.55 -2.05
C LEU A 224 -0.82 -19.63 -3.24
N SER A 225 -1.20 -18.96 -4.33
CA SER A 225 -0.37 -18.85 -5.54
C SER A 225 1.10 -18.58 -5.21
N SER A 226 1.99 -19.36 -5.83
CA SER A 226 3.43 -19.19 -5.73
C SER A 226 3.88 -17.81 -6.20
N LEU A 227 3.18 -17.24 -7.19
CA LEU A 227 3.41 -15.88 -7.70
C LEU A 227 3.20 -14.83 -6.62
N TYR A 228 2.19 -14.99 -5.76
CA TYR A 228 1.93 -14.06 -4.67
C TYR A 228 2.92 -14.24 -3.52
N ARG A 229 3.17 -15.50 -3.15
CA ARG A 229 4.09 -15.83 -2.07
C ARG A 229 5.54 -15.47 -2.38
N SER A 230 5.89 -15.26 -3.65
CA SER A 230 7.25 -14.88 -4.05
C SER A 230 7.47 -13.37 -4.14
N LEU A 231 6.43 -12.55 -3.97
CA LEU A 231 6.54 -11.09 -4.07
C LEU A 231 7.42 -10.51 -2.96
N SER A 232 8.18 -9.47 -3.30
CA SER A 232 9.19 -8.85 -2.43
C SER A 232 8.63 -8.33 -1.12
N PHE A 233 7.45 -7.72 -1.11
CA PHE A 233 6.81 -7.22 0.11
C PHE A 233 6.30 -8.32 1.06
N THR A 234 6.26 -9.58 0.60
CA THR A 234 5.86 -10.72 1.45
C THR A 234 7.04 -11.39 2.15
N LYS A 235 8.29 -11.03 1.80
CA LYS A 235 9.51 -11.67 2.29
C LYS A 235 10.55 -10.65 2.75
N ILE A 236 11.34 -11.05 3.74
CA ILE A 236 12.58 -10.35 4.07
C ILE A 236 13.64 -10.77 3.05
N ASP A 237 14.42 -9.82 2.53
CA ASP A 237 15.55 -10.11 1.66
C ASP A 237 16.77 -10.56 2.49
N LEU A 238 16.91 -11.87 2.61
CA LEU A 238 18.00 -12.49 3.36
C LEU A 238 19.36 -12.39 2.66
N GLY A 239 19.38 -12.17 1.33
CA GLY A 239 20.62 -12.10 0.54
C GLY A 239 21.49 -10.88 0.90
N LEU A 240 20.89 -9.90 1.56
CA LEU A 240 21.55 -8.66 1.97
C LEU A 240 22.15 -8.72 3.37
N MET A 241 21.69 -9.67 4.21
CA MET A 241 22.11 -9.75 5.61
C MET A 241 23.55 -10.23 5.80
N GLY A 242 24.14 -10.89 4.80
CA GLY A 242 25.54 -11.34 4.82
C GLY A 242 26.56 -10.25 4.44
N LYS A 243 26.11 -9.07 4.00
CA LYS A 243 26.97 -7.93 3.62
C LYS A 243 27.07 -6.86 4.71
N VAL A 244 26.38 -7.04 5.83
CA VAL A 244 26.33 -6.07 6.92
C VAL A 244 27.51 -6.31 7.86
N ASP A 245 28.49 -5.42 7.81
CA ASP A 245 29.61 -5.39 8.74
C ASP A 245 29.07 -5.06 10.14
N SER A 246 29.00 -6.07 11.01
CA SER A 246 28.25 -6.06 12.27
C SER A 246 28.75 -5.02 13.29
N ARG A 247 29.83 -4.28 12.98
CA ARG A 247 30.48 -3.29 13.85
C ARG A 247 29.97 -1.85 13.67
N LYS A 248 29.23 -1.54 12.59
CA LYS A 248 28.77 -0.16 12.34
C LYS A 248 27.49 0.22 13.09
N TYR A 249 26.66 -0.74 13.50
CA TYR A 249 25.34 -0.45 14.08
C TYR A 249 25.30 -0.29 15.60
N ILE A 250 26.38 -0.61 16.33
CA ILE A 250 26.42 -0.40 17.79
C ILE A 250 26.68 1.08 18.14
N ASN A 251 27.23 1.87 17.22
CA ASN A 251 27.64 3.25 17.48
C ASN A 251 26.70 4.35 16.95
N LEU A 252 25.54 4.01 16.37
CA LEU A 252 24.54 5.01 15.95
C LEU A 252 23.40 5.20 16.96
N HIS A 253 23.54 4.63 18.17
CA HIS A 253 22.62 4.87 19.28
C HIS A 253 22.95 6.13 20.09
N SER A 254 24.00 6.89 19.74
CA SER A 254 24.46 8.06 20.52
C SER A 254 23.97 9.43 20.03
N ASP A 255 23.38 9.53 18.84
CA ASP A 255 23.12 10.85 18.20
C ASP A 255 21.63 11.22 18.09
N LEU A 256 20.76 10.56 18.86
CA LEU A 256 19.41 11.08 19.13
C LEU A 256 19.48 12.01 20.34
N PRO A 257 18.85 13.21 20.33
CA PRO A 257 18.87 14.11 21.47
C PRO A 257 18.21 13.44 22.68
N HIS A 258 19.02 13.20 23.71
CA HIS A 258 18.61 12.68 25.00
C HIS A 258 17.82 13.76 25.76
N GLU A 259 16.50 13.65 25.84
CA GLU A 259 15.76 14.27 26.95
C GLU A 259 16.05 13.48 28.22
N SER A 260 16.48 14.20 29.24
CA SER A 260 16.99 13.66 30.50
C SER A 260 15.88 13.47 31.53
N GLU A 261 15.58 12.23 31.92
CA GLU A 261 14.95 11.93 33.21
C GLU A 261 15.63 10.75 33.91
N LYS A 262 15.78 10.89 35.24
CA LYS A 262 16.58 10.04 36.15
C LYS A 262 15.86 8.72 36.51
N PRO A 263 16.58 7.71 37.06
CA PRO A 263 16.14 6.32 37.01
C PRO A 263 15.16 5.95 38.13
N HIS A 264 14.04 5.32 37.78
CA HIS A 264 13.21 4.56 38.70
C HIS A 264 13.15 3.07 38.35
N LYS A 265 13.20 2.24 39.39
CA LYS A 265 13.21 0.77 39.40
C LYS A 265 11.97 0.13 38.71
N PRO A 266 12.07 -1.15 38.29
CA PRO A 266 11.13 -1.75 37.35
C PRO A 266 9.81 -2.14 38.04
N THR A 267 8.70 -1.61 37.55
CA THR A 267 7.35 -2.10 37.86
C THR A 267 6.53 -2.15 36.57
N GLN A 268 5.95 -3.33 36.33
CA GLN A 268 4.99 -3.73 35.29
C GLN A 268 4.35 -2.61 34.44
N VAL A 269 4.68 -2.53 33.14
CA VAL A 269 3.85 -1.86 32.12
C VAL A 269 3.79 -2.75 30.88
N LYS A 270 2.67 -3.46 30.70
CA LYS A 270 2.27 -4.14 29.45
C LYS A 270 0.86 -3.65 29.12
N LEU A 271 0.58 -3.39 27.83
CA LEU A 271 -0.68 -2.97 27.20
C LEU A 271 -1.02 -1.47 27.06
N GLN A 272 -0.36 -0.53 27.73
CA GLN A 272 -0.66 0.90 27.51
C GLN A 272 0.07 1.52 26.31
N ASN A 273 1.25 0.99 25.93
CA ASN A 273 2.06 1.56 24.85
C ASN A 273 1.55 1.29 23.42
N LEU A 274 0.67 0.30 23.21
CA LEU A 274 0.03 0.11 21.90
C LEU A 274 -1.02 1.20 21.64
N ASN A 275 -1.77 1.59 22.67
CA ASN A 275 -2.83 2.60 22.53
C ASN A 275 -2.27 4.00 22.30
N SER A 276 -1.13 4.35 22.93
CA SER A 276 -0.45 5.63 22.69
C SER A 276 0.15 5.75 21.29
N SER A 277 0.62 4.64 20.71
CA SER A 277 1.09 4.60 19.31
C SER A 277 -0.08 4.69 18.33
N ILE A 278 -1.24 4.11 18.67
CA ILE A 278 -2.50 4.24 17.91
C ILE A 278 -3.01 5.69 17.91
N ASP A 279 -2.97 6.39 19.05
CA ASP A 279 -3.38 7.80 19.13
C ASP A 279 -2.44 8.74 18.36
N ASN A 280 -1.14 8.45 18.33
CA ASN A 280 -0.18 9.22 17.53
C ASN A 280 -0.33 8.95 16.02
N LEU A 281 -0.58 7.71 15.60
CA LEU A 281 -0.89 7.38 14.20
C LEU A 281 -2.22 8.00 13.74
N ASN A 282 -3.25 8.00 14.59
CA ASN A 282 -4.54 8.64 14.30
C ASN A 282 -4.43 10.18 14.23
N LYS A 283 -3.58 10.81 15.05
CA LYS A 283 -3.26 12.25 14.94
C LYS A 283 -2.52 12.56 13.64
N THR A 284 -1.59 11.70 13.21
CA THR A 284 -0.84 11.89 11.96
C THR A 284 -1.72 11.67 10.72
N THR A 285 -2.68 10.74 10.77
CA THR A 285 -3.65 10.51 9.68
C THR A 285 -4.75 11.57 9.63
N ASN A 286 -5.16 12.14 10.76
CA ASN A 286 -6.11 13.25 10.79
C ASN A 286 -5.47 14.58 10.37
N ALA A 287 -4.20 14.84 10.75
CA ALA A 287 -3.44 15.97 10.20
C ALA A 287 -3.25 15.85 8.68
N PHE A 288 -3.12 14.63 8.15
CA PHE A 288 -3.03 14.37 6.71
C PHE A 288 -4.32 14.66 5.95
N LYS A 289 -5.49 14.51 6.60
CA LYS A 289 -6.80 14.89 6.02
C LYS A 289 -7.00 16.40 6.00
N GLU A 290 -6.58 17.12 7.04
CA GLU A 290 -6.74 18.58 7.11
C GLU A 290 -5.79 19.34 6.17
N THR A 291 -4.60 18.79 5.85
CA THR A 291 -3.69 19.40 4.87
C THR A 291 -4.06 19.14 3.41
N SER A 292 -5.03 18.26 3.14
CA SER A 292 -5.51 17.98 1.77
C SER A 292 -6.34 19.13 1.20
N ASP A 293 -6.93 19.98 2.05
CA ASP A 293 -7.79 21.09 1.63
C ASP A 293 -7.01 22.36 1.21
N HIS A 294 -5.67 22.35 1.28
CA HIS A 294 -4.83 23.52 0.98
C HIS A 294 -4.13 23.52 -0.39
N TRP A 295 -4.28 22.48 -1.20
CA TRP A 295 -3.58 22.37 -2.50
C TRP A 295 -4.45 22.67 -3.73
N GLU A 296 -5.72 23.07 -3.55
CA GLU A 296 -6.62 23.46 -4.67
C GLU A 296 -6.30 24.84 -5.28
N ILE A 297 -5.33 25.57 -4.74
CA ILE A 297 -4.89 26.86 -5.27
C ILE A 297 -3.40 26.70 -5.60
N MET A 298 -3.04 26.56 -6.88
CA MET A 298 -1.70 26.87 -7.48
C MET A 298 -1.49 26.29 -8.90
N ILE A 299 -2.53 25.83 -9.62
CA ILE A 299 -2.35 25.31 -11.01
C ILE A 299 -2.96 26.23 -12.09
N PHE A 300 -3.51 27.39 -11.73
CA PHE A 300 -3.95 28.39 -12.72
C PHE A 300 -3.65 29.82 -12.26
N GLU A 301 -2.36 30.18 -12.23
CA GLU A 301 -1.92 31.57 -12.42
C GLU A 301 -0.90 31.59 -13.55
N GLU A 302 -1.43 31.76 -14.77
CA GLU A 302 -1.02 32.67 -15.86
C GLU A 302 -1.76 32.29 -17.16
#